data_AF-B4GNZ5-F1
#
_entry.id   AF-B4GNZ5-F1
#
_cell.length_a   1.000
_cell.length_b   1.000
_cell.length_c   1.000
_cell.angle_alpha   90.00
_cell.angle_beta   90.00
_cell.angle_gamma   90.00
#
_symmetry.space_group_name_H-M   'P 1'
#
loop_
_entity.id
_entity.type
_entity.pdbx_description
1 polymer ?
#
loop_
_entity_poly.entity_id
_entity_poly.type
_entity_poly.pdbx_seq_one_letter_code
_entity_poly.pdbx_strand_id
1 'polypeptide(L)'
;MLSQSILTGVRVLRTEARRNFGLAAPALNKVSDPIQQLFLDKVREYKQKSTGGKLVDSNPEIERDRKTELDRVAKQFGSDGKTDMLKFPEFTFPEVKIDPITQSAN
;
A
#
# COMPACT_ATOMS: atom_id res chain seq x y z
N MET A 1 -43.51 -34.62 32.86
CA MET A 1 -42.16 -33.99 32.97
C MET A 1 -41.75 -33.24 31.70
N LEU A 2 -42.01 -33.78 30.51
CA LEU A 2 -41.69 -33.12 29.23
C LEU A 2 -42.29 -31.70 29.06
N SER A 3 -43.56 -31.51 29.45
CA SER A 3 -44.26 -30.22 29.35
C SER A 3 -43.60 -29.11 30.19
N GLN A 4 -43.07 -29.46 31.37
CA GLN A 4 -42.39 -28.48 32.23
C GLN A 4 -41.01 -28.10 31.70
N SER A 5 -40.30 -29.04 31.09
CA SER A 5 -39.04 -28.77 30.38
C SER A 5 -39.29 -27.86 29.17
N ILE A 6 -40.38 -28.06 28.43
CA ILE A 6 -40.77 -27.20 27.29
C ILE A 6 -41.14 -25.79 27.77
N LEU A 7 -41.97 -25.67 28.81
CA LEU A 7 -42.34 -24.37 29.40
C LEU A 7 -41.11 -23.59 29.91
N THR A 8 -40.17 -24.28 30.52
CA THR A 8 -38.91 -23.69 30.99
C THR A 8 -38.03 -23.27 29.80
N GLY A 9 -37.91 -24.13 28.78
CA GLY A 9 -37.17 -23.83 27.56
C GLY A 9 -37.70 -22.60 26.82
N VAL A 10 -39.03 -22.45 26.69
CA VAL A 10 -39.65 -21.27 26.07
C VAL A 10 -39.38 -19.99 26.86
N ARG A 11 -39.35 -20.06 28.20
CA ARG A 11 -39.02 -18.90 29.05
C ARG A 11 -37.57 -18.46 28.92
N VAL A 12 -36.64 -19.43 28.86
CA VAL A 12 -35.22 -19.15 28.64
C VAL A 12 -35.03 -18.53 27.26
N LEU A 13 -35.60 -19.14 26.21
CA LEU A 13 -35.49 -18.63 24.85
C LEU A 13 -36.08 -17.22 24.68
N ARG A 14 -37.20 -16.92 25.35
CA ARG A 14 -37.78 -15.57 25.40
C ARG A 14 -36.85 -14.56 26.08
N THR A 15 -36.18 -14.97 27.15
CA THR A 15 -35.25 -14.12 27.91
C THR A 15 -34.00 -13.83 27.09
N GLU A 16 -33.42 -14.86 26.46
CA GLU A 16 -32.26 -14.73 25.57
C GLU A 16 -32.59 -13.92 24.32
N ALA A 17 -33.74 -14.13 23.69
CA ALA A 17 -34.18 -13.33 22.54
C ALA A 17 -34.36 -11.84 22.91
N ARG A 18 -34.91 -11.54 24.09
CA ARG A 18 -35.10 -10.16 24.56
C ARG A 18 -33.78 -9.48 24.94
N ARG A 19 -32.83 -10.22 25.51
CA ARG A 19 -31.48 -9.71 25.83
C ARG A 19 -30.65 -9.49 24.56
N ASN A 20 -30.75 -10.40 23.61
CA ASN A 20 -29.99 -10.32 22.36
C ASN A 20 -30.62 -9.42 21.30
N PHE A 21 -31.86 -8.94 21.47
CA PHE A 21 -32.53 -8.07 20.49
C PHE A 21 -31.72 -6.79 20.18
N GLY A 22 -31.12 -6.17 21.21
CA GLY A 22 -30.30 -4.95 21.04
C GLY A 22 -28.95 -5.19 20.36
N LEU A 23 -28.40 -6.41 20.42
CA LEU A 23 -27.17 -6.82 19.72
C LEU A 23 -27.46 -7.38 18.33
N ALA A 24 -28.60 -8.07 18.17
CA ALA A 24 -29.07 -8.59 16.90
C ALA A 24 -29.53 -7.47 15.98
N ALA A 25 -30.10 -6.38 16.49
CA ALA A 25 -30.52 -5.23 15.68
C ALA A 25 -29.38 -4.62 14.84
N PRO A 26 -28.22 -4.22 15.41
CA PRO A 26 -27.08 -3.73 14.61
C PRO A 26 -26.41 -4.83 13.78
N ALA A 27 -26.45 -6.10 14.21
CA ALA A 27 -25.90 -7.22 13.45
C ALA A 27 -26.75 -7.62 12.23
N LEU A 28 -28.07 -7.43 12.30
CA LEU A 28 -29.04 -7.70 11.23
C LEU A 28 -29.35 -6.46 10.38
N ASN A 29 -29.06 -5.26 10.89
CA ASN A 29 -29.06 -4.04 10.10
C ASN A 29 -27.93 -4.14 9.08
N LYS A 30 -28.28 -4.59 7.86
CA LYS A 30 -27.51 -4.31 6.66
C LYS A 30 -27.40 -2.79 6.56
N VAL A 31 -26.29 -2.26 7.06
CA VAL A 31 -25.75 -0.91 6.88
C VAL A 31 -26.83 0.13 6.55
N SER A 32 -27.46 0.70 7.58
CA SER A 32 -28.58 1.64 7.43
C SER A 32 -28.19 2.97 6.75
N ASP A 33 -26.89 3.27 6.68
CA ASP A 33 -26.36 4.50 6.10
C ASP A 33 -25.64 4.22 4.77
N PRO A 34 -26.15 4.73 3.63
CA PRO A 34 -25.51 4.60 2.33
C PRO A 34 -24.02 4.98 2.31
N ILE A 35 -23.58 5.93 3.16
CA ILE A 35 -22.19 6.36 3.22
C ILE A 35 -21.30 5.26 3.81
N GLN A 36 -21.77 4.59 4.87
CA GLN A 36 -21.03 3.48 5.48
C GLN A 36 -20.94 2.29 4.52
N GLN A 37 -21.96 2.08 3.70
CA GLN A 37 -21.94 1.04 2.67
C GLN A 37 -20.87 1.35 1.62
N LEU A 38 -20.84 2.58 1.11
CA LEU A 38 -19.81 3.03 0.17
C LEU A 38 -18.40 2.90 0.74
N PHE A 39 -18.21 3.24 2.02
CA PHE A 39 -16.91 3.05 2.68
C PHE A 39 -16.49 1.58 2.68
N LEU A 40 -17.37 0.67 3.11
CA LEU A 40 -17.07 -0.76 3.13
C LEU A 40 -16.81 -1.32 1.74
N ASP A 41 -17.56 -0.87 0.74
CA ASP A 41 -17.38 -1.28 -0.65
C ASP A 41 -16.02 -0.83 -1.18
N LYS A 42 -15.58 0.40 -0.87
CA LYS A 42 -14.25 0.89 -1.23
C LYS A 42 -13.11 0.18 -0.50
N VAL A 43 -13.29 -0.17 0.77
CA VAL A 43 -12.31 -0.98 1.52
C VAL A 43 -12.17 -2.37 0.89
N ARG A 44 -13.28 -3.00 0.51
CA ARG A 44 -13.27 -4.31 -0.16
C ARG A 44 -12.63 -4.23 -1.54
N GLU A 45 -12.97 -3.22 -2.33
CA GLU A 45 -12.39 -2.96 -3.65
C GLU A 45 -10.87 -2.78 -3.55
N TYR A 46 -10.42 -1.95 -2.61
CA TYR A 46 -8.98 -1.76 -2.35
C TYR A 46 -8.30 -3.06 -1.95
N LYS A 47 -8.88 -3.84 -1.04
CA LYS A 47 -8.31 -5.12 -0.60
C LYS A 47 -8.11 -6.08 -1.78
N GLN A 48 -9.08 -6.17 -2.69
CA GLN A 48 -8.97 -7.00 -3.90
C GLN A 48 -7.86 -6.50 -4.84
N LYS A 49 -7.78 -5.19 -5.06
CA LYS A 49 -6.77 -4.58 -5.94
C LYS A 49 -5.36 -4.56 -5.35
N SER A 50 -5.21 -4.63 -4.03
CA SER A 50 -3.93 -4.53 -3.34
C SER A 50 -3.05 -5.79 -3.44
N THR A 51 -3.56 -6.89 -3.98
CA THR A 51 -2.81 -8.15 -4.09
C THR A 51 -1.96 -8.19 -5.37
N GLY A 52 -0.70 -8.59 -5.27
CA GLY A 52 0.11 -8.98 -6.43
C GLY A 52 1.39 -8.19 -6.69
N GLY A 53 1.74 -7.21 -5.84
CA GLY A 53 3.05 -6.52 -5.83
C GLY A 53 3.43 -5.74 -7.10
N LYS A 54 2.58 -5.76 -8.12
CA LYS A 54 2.72 -5.04 -9.38
C LYS A 54 1.81 -3.81 -9.38
N LEU A 55 2.01 -2.93 -10.35
CA LEU A 55 1.09 -1.84 -10.63
C LEU A 55 -0.33 -2.39 -10.83
N VAL A 56 -1.26 -1.89 -10.03
CA VAL A 56 -2.69 -2.17 -10.15
C VAL A 56 -3.15 -1.70 -11.53
N ASP A 57 -3.89 -2.53 -12.24
CA ASP A 57 -4.46 -2.22 -13.56
C ASP A 57 -3.41 -1.70 -14.58
N SER A 58 -2.21 -2.33 -14.60
CA SER A 58 -1.12 -1.97 -15.52
C SER A 58 -1.53 -2.13 -17.00
N ASN A 59 -1.21 -1.13 -17.82
CA ASN A 59 -1.33 -1.13 -19.28
C ASN A 59 0.07 -1.01 -19.90
N PRO A 60 0.37 -1.67 -21.04
CA PRO A 60 1.60 -1.47 -21.82
C PRO A 60 2.10 -0.01 -21.94
N GLU A 61 1.20 0.97 -22.02
CA GLU A 61 1.56 2.39 -22.04
C GLU A 61 2.19 2.84 -20.71
N ILE A 62 1.54 2.56 -19.58
CA ILE A 62 2.03 2.88 -18.23
C ILE A 62 3.38 2.20 -17.94
N GLU A 63 3.57 0.98 -18.44
CA GLU A 63 4.86 0.29 -18.28
C GLU A 63 5.97 0.92 -19.10
N ARG A 64 5.65 1.40 -20.31
CA ARG A 64 6.59 2.13 -21.16
C ARG A 64 6.98 3.46 -20.52
N ASP A 65 6.01 4.20 -19.98
CA ASP A 65 6.26 5.47 -19.30
C ASP A 65 7.11 5.26 -18.05
N ARG A 66 6.78 4.25 -17.23
CA ARG A 66 7.59 3.88 -16.06
C ARG A 66 9.03 3.57 -16.46
N LYS A 67 9.24 2.79 -17.52
CA LYS A 67 10.59 2.47 -18.00
C LYS A 67 11.32 3.73 -18.48
N THR A 68 10.64 4.61 -19.19
CA THR A 68 11.21 5.85 -19.72
C THR A 68 11.66 6.79 -18.60
N GLU A 69 10.84 6.94 -17.56
CA GLU A 69 11.20 7.74 -16.38
C GLU A 69 12.34 7.11 -15.59
N LEU A 70 12.37 5.79 -15.42
CA LEU A 70 13.50 5.10 -14.79
C LEU A 70 14.80 5.29 -15.59
N ASP A 71 14.75 5.21 -16.91
CA ASP A 71 15.91 5.44 -17.78
C ASP A 71 16.40 6.90 -17.70
N ARG A 72 15.47 7.87 -17.57
CA ARG A 72 15.79 9.29 -17.37
C ARG A 72 16.51 9.51 -16.05
N VAL A 73 15.98 8.95 -14.96
CA VAL A 73 16.60 9.02 -13.63
C VAL A 73 17.97 8.35 -13.64
N ALA A 74 18.10 7.17 -14.23
CA ALA A 74 19.37 6.47 -14.34
C ALA A 74 20.45 7.33 -15.02
N LYS A 75 20.12 7.96 -16.15
CA LYS A 75 21.04 8.89 -16.85
C LYS A 75 21.40 10.11 -16.00
N GLN A 76 20.45 10.68 -15.28
CA GLN A 76 20.69 11.86 -14.44
C GLN A 76 21.66 11.57 -13.29
N PHE A 77 21.61 10.35 -12.73
CA PHE A 77 22.45 9.94 -11.60
C PHE A 77 23.67 9.09 -12.01
N GLY A 78 24.05 9.10 -13.30
CA GLY A 78 25.28 8.46 -13.78
C GLY A 78 25.23 6.92 -13.84
N SER A 79 24.03 6.35 -13.84
CA SER A 79 23.80 4.93 -14.12
C SER A 79 23.75 4.71 -15.64
N ASP A 80 24.92 4.70 -16.28
CA ASP A 80 25.06 4.45 -17.72
C ASP A 80 24.97 2.95 -18.09
N GLY A 81 24.30 2.15 -17.26
CA GLY A 81 24.14 0.71 -17.41
C GLY A 81 25.41 -0.12 -17.17
N LYS A 82 26.55 0.54 -16.97
CA LYS A 82 27.86 -0.08 -16.69
C LYS A 82 28.31 0.11 -15.24
N THR A 83 27.79 1.13 -14.57
CA THR A 83 28.05 1.46 -13.17
C THR A 83 27.10 0.67 -12.27
N ASP A 84 27.66 -0.18 -11.42
CA ASP A 84 26.88 -0.90 -10.41
C ASP A 84 26.45 0.06 -9.31
N MET A 85 25.18 0.44 -9.30
CA MET A 85 24.59 1.36 -8.32
C MET A 85 24.59 0.81 -6.89
N LEU A 86 24.82 -0.50 -6.69
CA LEU A 86 24.92 -1.11 -5.36
C LEU A 86 26.34 -0.98 -4.78
N LYS A 87 27.33 -0.64 -5.61
CA LYS A 87 28.72 -0.47 -5.19
C LYS A 87 29.04 1.01 -5.00
N PHE A 88 29.73 1.30 -3.91
CA PHE A 88 30.22 2.64 -3.64
C PHE A 88 31.31 3.03 -4.66
N PRO A 89 31.38 4.28 -5.13
CA PRO A 89 32.39 4.71 -6.09
C PRO A 89 33.80 4.65 -5.51
N GLU A 90 34.76 4.23 -6.33
CA GLU A 90 36.19 4.39 -6.02
C GLU A 90 36.63 5.80 -6.43
N PHE A 91 37.16 6.56 -5.48
CA PHE A 91 37.67 7.91 -5.74
C PHE A 91 39.18 7.85 -5.98
N THR A 92 39.60 8.28 -7.18
CA THR A 92 41.00 8.55 -7.48
C THR A 92 41.19 10.07 -7.58
N PHE A 93 42.11 10.59 -6.78
CA PHE A 93 42.42 12.02 -6.76
C PHE A 93 43.70 12.24 -7.56
N PRO A 94 43.63 12.82 -8.77
CA PRO A 94 44.82 13.15 -9.53
C PRO A 94 45.61 14.26 -8.80
N GLU A 95 46.93 14.17 -8.87
CA GLU A 95 47.82 15.15 -8.25
C GLU A 95 47.62 16.53 -8.93
N VAL A 96 47.40 17.56 -8.10
CA VAL A 96 47.15 18.92 -8.59
C VAL A 96 48.44 19.47 -9.20
N LYS A 97 48.45 19.64 -10.52
CA LYS A 97 49.56 20.33 -11.21
C LYS A 97 49.43 21.82 -10.93
N ILE A 98 50.32 22.34 -10.09
CA ILE A 98 50.43 23.77 -9.81
C ILE A 98 51.30 24.38 -10.91
N ASP A 99 50.72 25.23 -11.75
CA ASP A 99 51.50 26.01 -12.71
C ASP A 99 52.33 27.05 -11.95
N PRO A 100 53.64 27.14 -12.20
CA PRO A 100 54.52 28.04 -11.46
C PRO A 100 54.16 29.52 -11.72
N ILE A 101 53.92 30.26 -10.64
CA ILE A 101 53.69 31.71 -10.63
C ILE A 101 55.04 32.42 -10.81
N THR A 102 55.59 32.43 -12.02
CA THR A 102 56.64 33.37 -12.36
C THR A 102 56.14 34.27 -13.48
N GLN A 103 55.59 35.42 -13.07
CA GLN A 103 55.57 36.61 -13.92
C GLN A 103 56.98 36.84 -14.44
N SER A 104 57.14 36.86 -15.76
CA SER A 104 58.36 37.34 -16.41
C SER A 104 58.55 38.82 -16.06
N ALA A 105 59.32 39.10 -15.02
CA ALA A 105 59.82 40.44 -14.76
C ALA A 105 60.99 40.69 -15.71
N ASN A 106 60.70 41.49 -16.74
CA ASN A 106 61.58 42.30 -17.61
C ASN A 106 62.85 41.67 -18.19
#